data_AF-X1NZF6-F1
#
_entry.id   AF-X1NZF6-F1
#
_cell.length_a   1.000
_cell.length_b   1.000
_cell.length_c   1.000
_cell.angle_alpha   90.00
_cell.angle_beta   90.00
_cell.angle_gamma   90.00
#
_symmetry.space_group_name_H-M   'P 1'
#
loop_
_entity.id
_entity.type
_entity.pdbx_description
1 polymer ?
#
loop_
_entity_poly.entity_id
_entity_poly.type
_entity_poly.pdbx_seq_one_letter_code
_entity_poly.pdbx_strand_id
1 'polypeptide(L)'
;MYTSYFGFKESPFNLTPDPRYLFLSPHHKEAFDHLLYGIKERRGFIAITGGIGTGKTTLCRALLGQLDDSTKSALIFNSFISDTELLEITNQEFGIDPDLAVGTKKEYIDKLNQFLLKTFSLGGNAVLLIDEAQNLSHTVLEQIRMLSNLETEKEKLIQIVLVGQSELKELLASSSLRQLNERVMVRYELRPLDRKDVQGY
;
A
#
# COMPACT_ATOMS: atom_id res chain seq x y z
N MET A 1 -28.04 -12.33 -19.31
CA MET A 1 -29.32 -12.94 -18.87
C MET A 1 -29.83 -12.31 -17.56
N TYR A 2 -29.00 -12.16 -16.52
CA TYR A 2 -29.38 -11.45 -15.27
C TYR A 2 -29.43 -9.91 -15.42
N THR A 3 -28.44 -9.33 -16.09
CA THR A 3 -28.30 -7.86 -16.27
C THR A 3 -29.46 -7.24 -17.05
N SER A 4 -29.86 -7.86 -18.16
CA SER A 4 -30.97 -7.43 -18.99
C SER A 4 -32.35 -7.62 -18.35
N TYR A 5 -32.50 -8.57 -17.41
CA TYR A 5 -33.75 -8.78 -16.67
C TYR A 5 -33.97 -7.73 -15.56
N PHE A 6 -32.89 -7.31 -14.89
CA PHE A 6 -32.94 -6.29 -13.82
C PHE A 6 -32.56 -4.87 -14.28
N GLY A 7 -32.26 -4.67 -15.57
CA GLY A 7 -31.87 -3.37 -16.12
C GLY A 7 -30.48 -2.88 -15.69
N PHE A 8 -29.61 -3.79 -15.22
CA PHE A 8 -28.23 -3.43 -14.87
C PHE A 8 -27.36 -3.28 -16.12
N LYS A 9 -26.52 -2.25 -16.14
CA LYS A 9 -25.54 -2.01 -17.22
C LYS A 9 -24.42 -3.05 -17.24
N GLU A 10 -24.13 -3.64 -16.09
CA GLU A 10 -23.10 -4.65 -15.89
C GLU A 10 -23.49 -5.61 -14.75
N SER A 11 -22.69 -6.65 -14.53
CA SER A 11 -22.94 -7.65 -13.49
C SER A 11 -22.84 -7.00 -12.09
N PRO A 12 -23.92 -6.98 -11.28
CA PRO A 12 -23.98 -6.24 -10.02
C PRO A 12 -23.15 -6.86 -8.87
N PHE A 13 -22.69 -8.11 -9.03
CA PHE A 13 -21.90 -8.83 -8.03
C PHE A 13 -20.60 -9.34 -8.62
N ASN A 14 -19.83 -8.44 -9.24
CA ASN A 14 -18.49 -8.77 -9.68
C ASN A 14 -17.58 -9.02 -8.47
N LEU A 15 -16.83 -10.12 -8.52
CA LEU A 15 -15.84 -10.47 -7.49
C LEU A 15 -14.69 -9.46 -7.42
N THR A 16 -14.43 -8.76 -8.52
CA THR A 16 -13.46 -7.67 -8.58
C THR A 16 -14.15 -6.33 -8.34
N PRO A 17 -13.77 -5.57 -7.31
CA PRO A 17 -14.36 -4.27 -7.04
C PRO A 17 -14.01 -3.29 -8.17
N ASP A 18 -15.03 -2.61 -8.67
CA ASP A 18 -14.88 -1.53 -9.66
C ASP A 18 -14.81 -0.18 -8.92
N PRO A 19 -13.72 0.60 -9.08
CA PRO A 19 -13.57 1.90 -8.44
C PRO A 19 -14.72 2.88 -8.71
N ARG A 20 -15.45 2.74 -9.83
CA ARG A 20 -16.59 3.60 -10.20
C ARG A 20 -17.79 3.46 -9.26
N TYR A 21 -17.89 2.34 -8.56
CA TYR A 21 -18.98 2.04 -7.61
C TYR A 21 -18.52 2.12 -6.16
N LEU A 22 -17.38 2.77 -5.90
CA LEU A 22 -16.85 2.87 -4.57
C LEU A 22 -17.66 3.84 -3.71
N PHE A 23 -18.39 3.29 -2.74
CA PHE A 23 -18.95 4.06 -1.64
C PHE A 23 -17.90 4.23 -0.54
N LEU A 24 -17.37 5.45 -0.41
CA LEU A 24 -16.53 5.83 0.74
C LEU A 24 -17.46 6.30 1.85
N SER A 25 -17.74 5.43 2.83
CA SER A 25 -18.38 5.88 4.07
C SER A 25 -17.53 6.95 4.78
N PRO A 26 -18.08 7.71 5.75
CA PRO A 26 -17.31 8.73 6.46
C PRO A 26 -15.98 8.22 7.02
N HIS A 27 -15.96 7.00 7.57
CA HIS A 27 -14.74 6.35 8.07
C HIS A 27 -13.76 5.97 6.95
N HIS A 28 -14.25 5.49 5.80
CA HIS A 28 -13.39 5.21 4.65
C HIS A 28 -12.80 6.49 4.08
N LYS A 29 -13.58 7.58 4.04
CA LYS A 29 -13.11 8.89 3.57
C LYS A 29 -12.04 9.46 4.49
N GLU A 30 -12.22 9.36 5.81
CA GLU A 30 -11.19 9.78 6.77
C GLU A 30 -9.90 8.97 6.61
N ALA A 31 -10.01 7.63 6.48
CA ALA A 31 -8.87 6.76 6.21
C ALA A 31 -8.14 7.16 4.91
N PHE A 32 -8.93 7.44 3.87
CA PHE A 32 -8.46 7.85 2.57
C PHE A 32 -7.69 9.19 2.63
N ASP A 33 -8.25 10.18 3.32
CA ASP A 33 -7.66 11.50 3.47
C ASP A 33 -6.34 11.41 4.26
N HIS A 34 -6.28 10.58 5.31
CA HIS A 34 -5.06 10.32 6.08
C HIS A 34 -3.95 9.67 5.23
N LEU A 35 -4.31 8.71 4.37
CA LEU A 35 -3.38 8.09 3.44
C LEU A 35 -2.82 9.08 2.45
N LEU A 36 -3.71 9.83 1.80
CA LEU A 36 -3.35 10.80 0.79
C LEU A 36 -2.44 11.88 1.38
N TYR A 37 -2.75 12.36 2.58
CA TYR A 37 -1.91 13.27 3.35
C TYR A 37 -0.53 12.66 3.62
N GLY A 38 -0.47 11.44 4.16
CA GLY A 38 0.79 10.79 4.50
C GLY A 38 1.70 10.60 3.27
N ILE A 39 1.11 10.27 2.11
CA ILE A 39 1.83 10.13 0.85
C ILE A 39 2.33 11.50 0.36
N LYS A 40 1.45 12.50 0.27
CA LYS A 40 1.78 13.84 -0.24
C LYS A 40 2.84 14.55 0.59
N GLU A 41 2.75 14.43 1.91
CA GLU A 41 3.70 15.03 2.87
C GLU A 41 4.93 14.17 3.12
N ARG A 42 5.16 13.15 2.30
CA ARG A 42 6.35 12.28 2.35
C ARG A 42 6.65 11.72 3.75
N ARG A 43 5.62 11.29 4.48
CA ARG A 43 5.74 10.82 5.88
C ARG A 43 6.44 9.47 6.04
N GLY A 44 6.78 8.80 4.94
CA GLY A 44 7.42 7.49 4.94
C GLY A 44 6.40 6.38 5.17
N PHE A 45 6.35 5.85 6.40
CA PHE A 45 5.47 4.72 6.71
C PHE A 45 4.07 5.14 7.11
N ILE A 46 3.11 4.42 6.55
CA ILE A 46 1.69 4.50 6.86
C ILE A 46 1.18 3.08 7.13
N ALA A 47 0.40 2.89 8.18
CA ALA A 47 -0.24 1.61 8.47
C ALA A 47 -1.76 1.75 8.53
N ILE A 48 -2.45 0.90 7.79
CA ILE A 48 -3.90 0.74 7.86
C ILE A 48 -4.21 -0.65 8.38
N THR A 49 -5.00 -0.72 9.45
CA THR A 49 -5.50 -1.99 9.99
C THR A 49 -7.01 -2.02 9.97
N GLY A 50 -7.61 -3.20 9.92
CA GLY A 50 -9.07 -3.33 10.04
C GLY A 50 -9.52 -4.78 9.89
N GLY A 51 -10.71 -5.09 10.40
CA GLY A 51 -11.27 -6.44 10.34
C GLY A 51 -11.47 -6.97 8.91
N ILE A 52 -11.79 -8.26 8.80
CA ILE A 52 -12.13 -8.88 7.51
C ILE A 52 -13.37 -8.18 6.91
N GLY A 53 -13.34 -7.89 5.61
CA GLY A 53 -14.47 -7.27 4.91
C GLY A 53 -14.66 -5.78 5.17
N THR A 54 -13.77 -5.09 5.89
CA THR A 54 -13.88 -3.64 6.14
C THR A 54 -13.46 -2.79 4.93
N GLY A 55 -13.27 -3.36 3.74
CA GLY A 55 -12.99 -2.57 2.52
C GLY A 55 -11.53 -2.10 2.35
N LYS A 56 -10.57 -2.65 3.10
CA LYS A 56 -9.13 -2.30 3.02
C LYS A 56 -8.56 -2.34 1.59
N THR A 57 -8.66 -3.48 0.90
CA THR A 57 -8.18 -3.64 -0.48
C THR A 57 -8.88 -2.67 -1.44
N THR A 58 -10.17 -2.42 -1.21
CA THR A 58 -10.94 -1.46 -2.01
C THR A 58 -10.45 -0.03 -1.80
N LEU A 59 -10.18 0.36 -0.55
CA LEU A 59 -9.57 1.65 -0.19
C LEU A 59 -8.20 1.82 -0.85
N CYS A 60 -7.38 0.77 -0.90
CA CYS A 60 -6.07 0.79 -1.56
C CYS A 60 -6.20 1.04 -3.07
N ARG A 61 -7.10 0.33 -3.74
CA ARG A 61 -7.37 0.54 -5.17
C ARG A 61 -7.90 1.94 -5.45
N ALA A 62 -8.76 2.46 -4.58
CA ALA A 62 -9.25 3.83 -4.64
C ALA A 62 -8.10 4.85 -4.55
N LEU A 63 -7.19 4.62 -3.61
CA LEU A 63 -6.03 5.49 -3.38
C LEU A 63 -5.17 5.56 -4.63
N LEU A 64 -4.83 4.41 -5.20
CA LEU A 64 -4.04 4.33 -6.44
C LEU A 64 -4.71 5.06 -7.61
N GLY A 65 -6.03 4.98 -7.76
CA GLY A 65 -6.78 5.69 -8.80
C GLY A 65 -6.86 7.21 -8.61
N GLN A 66 -6.43 7.75 -7.46
CA GLN A 66 -6.43 9.18 -7.13
C GLN A 66 -5.03 9.78 -7.05
N LEU A 67 -3.98 8.94 -7.13
CA LEU A 67 -2.61 9.42 -7.26
C LEU A 67 -2.43 10.05 -8.65
N ASP A 68 -1.68 11.15 -8.70
CA ASP A 68 -1.34 11.79 -9.96
C ASP A 68 -0.28 10.99 -10.74
N ASP A 69 -0.13 11.28 -12.03
CA ASP A 69 0.83 10.60 -12.92
C ASP A 69 2.30 10.77 -12.49
N SER A 70 2.58 11.77 -11.65
CA SER A 70 3.89 12.03 -11.07
C SER A 70 4.23 11.08 -9.94
N THR A 71 3.23 10.41 -9.37
CA THR A 71 3.38 9.42 -8.32
C THR A 71 3.48 8.02 -8.92
N LYS A 72 4.63 7.38 -8.75
CA LYS A 72 4.86 6.00 -9.15
C LYS A 72 4.39 5.08 -8.04
N SER A 73 3.68 4.02 -8.38
CA SER A 73 3.13 3.07 -7.40
C SER A 73 3.61 1.66 -7.70
N ALA A 74 3.97 0.94 -6.64
CA ALA A 74 4.18 -0.51 -6.68
C ALA A 74 3.20 -1.18 -5.72
N LEU A 75 2.64 -2.32 -6.11
CA LEU A 75 1.59 -3.01 -5.36
C LEU A 75 1.93 -4.47 -5.12
N ILE A 76 1.91 -4.88 -3.85
CA ILE A 76 2.18 -6.25 -3.43
C ILE A 76 0.94 -6.81 -2.74
N PHE A 77 0.23 -7.72 -3.42
CA PHE A 77 -0.92 -8.43 -2.87
C PHE A 77 -0.57 -9.76 -2.20
N ASN A 78 0.52 -10.41 -2.63
CA ASN A 78 0.97 -11.66 -2.02
C ASN A 78 2.02 -11.36 -0.95
N SER A 79 1.66 -11.61 0.30
CA SER A 79 2.48 -11.42 1.48
C SER A 79 3.37 -12.63 1.83
N PHE A 80 3.16 -13.80 1.19
CA PHE A 80 3.99 -14.99 1.36
C PHE A 80 5.20 -14.94 0.43
N ILE A 81 6.08 -13.98 0.67
CA ILE A 81 7.27 -13.72 -0.13
C ILE A 81 8.52 -13.72 0.75
N SER A 82 9.66 -14.07 0.17
CA SER A 82 10.97 -13.85 0.77
C SER A 82 11.38 -12.38 0.68
N ASP A 83 12.42 -12.02 1.42
CA ASP A 83 12.96 -10.66 1.41
C ASP A 83 13.64 -10.30 0.07
N THR A 84 14.16 -11.29 -0.67
CA THR A 84 14.64 -11.10 -2.05
C THR A 84 13.49 -10.89 -3.02
N GLU A 85 12.44 -11.73 -2.95
CA GLU A 85 11.25 -11.60 -3.82
C GLU A 85 10.54 -10.27 -3.60
N LEU A 86 10.49 -9.76 -2.37
CA LEU A 86 10.01 -8.41 -2.08
C LEU A 86 10.72 -7.36 -2.95
N LEU A 87 12.06 -7.41 -3.01
CA LEU A 87 12.84 -6.45 -3.78
C LEU A 87 12.64 -6.62 -5.28
N GLU A 88 12.58 -7.86 -5.76
CA GLU A 88 12.34 -8.17 -7.17
C GLU A 88 10.97 -7.67 -7.62
N ILE A 89 9.90 -8.04 -6.90
CA ILE A 89 8.52 -7.61 -7.19
C ILE A 89 8.41 -6.08 -7.10
N THR A 90 9.04 -5.46 -6.08
CA THR A 90 9.02 -3.99 -5.95
C THR A 90 9.65 -3.31 -7.17
N ASN A 91 10.79 -3.80 -7.65
CA ASN A 91 11.43 -3.25 -8.85
C ASN A 91 10.56 -3.46 -10.10
N GLN A 92 10.01 -4.67 -10.28
CA GLN A 92 9.13 -4.99 -11.41
C GLN A 92 7.89 -4.10 -11.45
N GLU A 93 7.21 -3.92 -10.31
CA GLU A 93 6.00 -3.09 -10.19
C GLU A 93 6.28 -1.60 -10.44
N PHE A 94 7.46 -1.11 -10.07
CA PHE A 94 7.90 0.25 -10.43
C PHE A 94 8.33 0.40 -11.90
N GLY A 95 8.36 -0.69 -12.67
CA GLY A 95 8.83 -0.71 -14.06
C GLY A 95 10.34 -0.55 -14.18
N ILE A 96 11.11 -1.00 -13.17
CA ILE A 96 12.57 -1.01 -13.19
C ILE A 96 13.01 -2.30 -13.88
N ASP A 97 13.72 -2.16 -15.00
CA ASP A 97 14.06 -3.30 -15.86
C ASP A 97 14.77 -4.43 -15.08
N PRO A 98 14.21 -5.66 -15.11
CA PRO A 98 14.91 -6.83 -14.63
C PRO A 98 16.06 -7.08 -15.61
N ASP A 99 17.30 -7.10 -15.11
CA ASP A 99 18.37 -7.65 -15.94
C ASP A 99 18.07 -9.14 -16.16
N LEU A 100 18.49 -9.69 -17.30
CA LEU A 100 18.29 -11.11 -17.63
C LEU A 100 19.01 -12.07 -16.66
N ALA A 101 19.80 -11.56 -15.71
CA ALA A 101 20.49 -12.32 -14.68
C ALA A 101 19.81 -12.12 -13.31
N VAL A 102 19.82 -13.17 -12.47
CA VAL A 102 19.39 -13.08 -11.08
C VAL A 102 20.25 -12.04 -10.36
N GLY A 103 19.65 -10.91 -9.99
CA GLY A 103 20.30 -9.85 -9.26
C GLY A 103 20.53 -10.20 -7.79
N THR A 104 21.61 -9.70 -7.21
CA THR A 104 21.83 -9.69 -5.77
C THR A 104 20.88 -8.70 -5.09
N LYS A 105 20.59 -8.88 -3.79
CA LYS A 105 19.79 -7.91 -3.00
C LYS A 105 20.34 -6.48 -3.11
N LYS A 106 21.67 -6.34 -3.13
CA LYS A 106 22.33 -5.05 -3.29
C LYS A 106 21.97 -4.40 -4.62
N GLU A 107 22.05 -5.14 -5.72
CA GLU A 107 21.72 -4.61 -7.05
C GLU A 107 20.26 -4.17 -7.15
N TYR A 108 19.33 -4.93 -6.57
CA TYR A 108 17.92 -4.51 -6.50
C TYR A 108 17.71 -3.23 -5.70
N ILE A 109 18.41 -3.07 -4.57
CA ILE A 109 18.35 -1.85 -3.74
C ILE A 109 18.97 -0.67 -4.48
N ASP A 110 20.12 -0.87 -5.14
CA ASP A 110 20.84 0.19 -5.85
C ASP A 110 19.99 0.71 -7.03
N LYS A 111 19.38 -0.19 -7.82
CA LYS A 111 18.45 0.17 -8.90
C LYS A 111 17.22 0.91 -8.39
N LEU A 112 16.59 0.40 -7.33
CA LEU A 112 15.46 1.05 -6.69
C LEU A 112 15.83 2.46 -6.21
N ASN A 113 16.97 2.62 -5.53
CA ASN A 113 17.42 3.92 -5.06
C ASN A 113 17.64 4.93 -6.21
N GLN A 114 18.26 4.49 -7.31
CA GLN A 114 18.44 5.34 -8.50
C GLN A 114 17.10 5.77 -9.10
N PHE A 115 16.15 4.85 -9.23
CA PHE A 115 14.80 5.15 -9.69
C PHE A 115 14.08 6.16 -8.78
N LEU A 116 14.17 5.96 -7.46
CA LEU A 116 13.53 6.82 -6.47
C LEU A 116 14.13 8.23 -6.48
N LEU A 117 15.46 8.36 -6.55
CA LEU A 117 16.13 9.64 -6.68
C LEU A 117 15.76 10.38 -7.98
N LYS A 118 15.66 9.66 -9.10
CA LYS A 118 15.20 10.22 -10.38
C LYS A 118 13.74 10.68 -10.31
N THR A 119 12.87 9.88 -9.69
CA THR A 119 11.47 10.24 -9.50
C THR A 119 11.34 11.50 -8.65
N PHE A 120 12.11 11.58 -7.56
CA PHE A 120 12.16 12.74 -6.68
C PHE A 120 12.71 14.00 -7.38
N SER A 121 13.78 13.89 -8.19
CA SER A 121 14.35 15.04 -8.88
C SER A 121 13.43 15.64 -9.95
N LEU A 122 12.49 14.85 -10.47
CA LEU A 122 11.41 15.28 -11.36
C LEU A 122 10.20 15.84 -10.60
N GLY A 123 10.28 15.96 -9.27
CA GLY A 123 9.18 16.42 -8.41
C GLY A 123 8.12 15.35 -8.10
N GLY A 124 8.30 14.12 -8.61
CA GLY A 124 7.37 13.01 -8.42
C GLY A 124 7.53 12.31 -7.07
N ASN A 125 6.64 11.38 -6.78
CA ASN A 125 6.63 10.59 -5.54
C ASN A 125 6.62 9.09 -5.84
N ALA A 126 6.93 8.25 -4.86
CA ALA A 126 6.89 6.81 -5.00
C ALA A 126 6.16 6.17 -3.82
N VAL A 127 5.18 5.30 -4.12
CA VAL A 127 4.35 4.62 -3.13
C VAL A 127 4.51 3.12 -3.30
N LEU A 128 4.88 2.42 -2.22
CA LEU A 128 4.86 0.96 -2.14
C LEU A 128 3.70 0.54 -1.24
N LEU A 129 2.69 -0.09 -1.81
CA LEU A 129 1.53 -0.60 -1.08
C LEU A 129 1.67 -2.10 -0.90
N ILE A 130 1.57 -2.57 0.34
CA ILE A 130 1.65 -3.98 0.69
C ILE A 130 0.37 -4.37 1.42
N ASP A 131 -0.46 -5.15 0.75
CA ASP A 131 -1.71 -5.69 1.30
C ASP A 131 -1.45 -7.00 2.07
N GLU A 132 -2.38 -7.36 2.96
CA GLU A 132 -2.28 -8.53 3.83
C GLU A 132 -0.94 -8.61 4.62
N ALA A 133 -0.41 -7.44 5.02
CA ALA A 133 0.91 -7.30 5.62
C ALA A 133 1.09 -8.03 6.96
N GLN A 134 0.00 -8.45 7.62
CA GLN A 134 0.09 -9.29 8.83
C GLN A 134 0.71 -10.67 8.57
N ASN A 135 0.73 -11.12 7.31
CA ASN A 135 1.31 -12.41 6.92
C ASN A 135 2.81 -12.32 6.59
N LEU A 136 3.39 -11.11 6.58
CA LEU A 136 4.80 -10.93 6.28
C LEU A 136 5.65 -11.50 7.41
N SER A 137 6.74 -12.17 7.05
CA SER A 137 7.72 -12.64 8.03
C SER A 137 8.53 -11.48 8.61
N HIS A 138 9.13 -11.70 9.78
CA HIS A 138 10.01 -10.71 10.42
C HIS A 138 11.17 -10.28 9.53
N THR A 139 11.76 -11.19 8.75
CA THR A 139 12.87 -10.87 7.84
C THR A 139 12.43 -9.94 6.71
N VAL A 140 11.22 -10.15 6.18
CA VAL A 140 10.64 -9.27 5.15
C VAL A 140 10.30 -7.90 5.73
N LEU A 141 9.72 -7.83 6.93
CA LEU A 141 9.44 -6.57 7.61
C LEU A 141 10.72 -5.77 7.92
N GLU A 142 11.81 -6.46 8.25
CA GLU A 142 13.11 -5.83 8.41
C GLU A 142 13.66 -5.31 7.07
N GLN A 143 13.48 -6.04 5.97
CA GLN A 143 13.83 -5.55 4.64
C GLN A 143 13.01 -4.31 4.25
N ILE A 144 11.70 -4.29 4.56
CA ILE A 144 10.83 -3.12 4.37
C ILE A 144 11.31 -1.95 5.23
N ARG A 145 11.70 -2.20 6.49
CA ARG A 145 12.32 -1.19 7.36
C ARG A 145 13.57 -0.61 6.71
N MET A 146 14.42 -1.44 6.12
CA MET A 146 15.61 -0.97 5.39
C MET A 146 15.25 -0.10 4.19
N LEU A 147 14.23 -0.47 3.39
CA LEU A 147 13.77 0.33 2.24
C LEU A 147 13.31 1.73 2.64
N SER A 148 12.71 1.90 3.81
CA SER A 148 12.31 3.22 4.31
C SER A 148 13.46 4.16 4.70
N ASN A 149 14.71 3.65 4.73
CA ASN A 149 15.92 4.47 4.82
C ASN A 149 16.31 5.10 3.48
N LEU A 150 15.62 4.78 2.39
CA LEU A 150 15.81 5.44 1.11
C LEU A 150 15.20 6.85 1.22
N GLU A 151 16.06 7.81 1.55
CA GLU A 151 15.73 9.19 1.81
C GLU A 151 16.87 10.11 1.36
N THR A 152 16.53 11.38 1.13
CA THR A 152 17.52 12.47 1.08
C THR A 152 17.78 12.98 2.49
N GLU A 153 18.68 13.96 2.64
CA GLU A 153 18.88 14.63 3.94
C GLU A 153 17.61 15.26 4.54
N LYS A 154 16.57 15.49 3.71
CA LYS A 154 15.36 16.23 4.11
C LYS A 154 14.06 15.47 3.91
N GLU A 155 14.03 14.50 3.00
CA GLU A 155 12.78 13.95 2.47
C GLU A 155 12.84 12.44 2.25
N LYS A 156 11.75 11.75 2.60
CA LYS A 156 11.56 10.32 2.26
C LYS A 156 11.37 10.16 0.76
N LEU A 157 12.13 9.25 0.15
CA LEU A 157 12.01 8.98 -1.28
C LEU A 157 10.89 7.98 -1.61
N ILE A 158 10.53 7.12 -0.65
CA ILE A 158 9.48 6.11 -0.80
C ILE A 158 8.47 6.18 0.36
N GLN A 159 7.19 6.11 0.02
CA GLN A 159 6.07 6.06 0.96
C GLN A 159 5.58 4.62 1.04
N ILE A 160 5.69 3.99 2.21
CA ILE A 160 5.35 2.57 2.37
C ILE A 160 4.03 2.48 3.13
N VAL A 161 3.02 1.94 2.45
CA VAL A 161 1.67 1.73 3.00
C VAL A 161 1.50 0.26 3.32
N LEU A 162 1.51 -0.07 4.62
CA LEU A 162 1.22 -1.41 5.11
C LEU A 162 -0.27 -1.53 5.40
N VAL A 163 -0.93 -2.50 4.76
CA VAL A 163 -2.36 -2.73 4.91
C VAL A 163 -2.57 -4.14 5.40
N GLY A 164 -3.35 -4.30 6.47
CA GLY A 164 -3.56 -5.61 7.05
C GLY A 164 -4.68 -5.68 8.06
N GLN A 165 -4.78 -6.84 8.69
CA GLN A 165 -5.76 -7.08 9.75
C GLN A 165 -5.26 -6.56 11.11
N SER A 166 -6.04 -6.72 12.18
CA SER A 166 -5.65 -6.24 13.52
C SER A 166 -4.34 -6.87 14.01
N GLU A 167 -4.04 -8.07 13.55
CA GLU A 167 -2.81 -8.82 13.77
C GLU A 167 -1.57 -8.04 13.29
N LEU A 168 -1.69 -7.20 12.25
CA LEU A 168 -0.60 -6.32 11.83
C LEU A 168 -0.23 -5.30 12.92
N LYS A 169 -1.23 -4.79 13.64
CA LYS A 169 -1.01 -3.84 14.75
C LYS A 169 -0.23 -4.50 15.89
N GLU A 170 -0.59 -5.74 16.22
CA GLU A 170 0.09 -6.54 17.24
C GLU A 170 1.51 -6.91 16.81
N LEU A 171 1.67 -7.34 15.55
CA LEU A 171 2.98 -7.66 14.95
C LEU A 171 3.92 -6.46 15.01
N LEU A 172 3.47 -5.29 14.55
CA LEU A 172 4.26 -4.05 14.61
C LEU A 172 4.58 -3.64 16.06
N ALA A 173 3.67 -3.86 17.02
CA ALA A 173 3.91 -3.56 18.43
C ALA A 173 4.87 -4.54 19.13
N SER A 174 5.25 -5.64 18.48
CA SER A 174 6.18 -6.62 19.05
C SER A 174 7.56 -6.01 19.31
N SER A 175 8.25 -6.51 20.34
CA SER A 175 9.58 -6.03 20.74
C SER A 175 10.62 -6.12 19.61
N SER A 176 10.51 -7.16 18.78
CA SER A 176 11.42 -7.38 17.64
C SER A 176 11.24 -6.36 16.51
N LEU A 177 10.05 -5.76 16.38
CA LEU A 177 9.73 -4.77 15.34
C LEU A 177 9.63 -3.34 15.86
N ARG A 178 10.06 -3.08 17.11
CA ARG A 178 10.00 -1.76 17.72
C ARG A 178 10.58 -0.64 16.83
N GLN A 179 11.71 -0.89 16.17
CA GLN A 179 12.34 0.10 15.28
C GLN A 179 11.52 0.40 14.03
N LEU A 180 10.81 -0.60 13.47
CA LEU A 180 9.88 -0.38 12.38
C LEU A 180 8.64 0.36 12.87
N ASN A 181 8.11 -0.03 14.03
CA ASN A 181 6.94 0.55 14.67
C ASN A 181 7.08 2.06 14.92
N GLU A 182 8.25 2.50 15.38
CA GLU A 182 8.60 3.90 15.63
C GLU A 182 8.64 4.74 14.35
N ARG A 183 8.79 4.12 13.16
CA ARG A 183 8.79 4.83 11.88
C ARG A 183 7.41 5.04 11.29
N VAL A 184 6.40 4.34 11.78
CA VAL A 184 5.03 4.45 11.28
C VAL A 184 4.43 5.78 11.76
N MET A 185 4.47 6.77 10.89
CA MET A 185 4.06 8.14 11.19
C MET A 185 2.54 8.32 11.14
N VAL A 186 1.87 7.55 10.28
CA VAL A 186 0.41 7.62 10.11
C VAL A 186 -0.18 6.25 10.39
N ARG A 187 -1.18 6.20 11.26
CA ARG A 187 -1.93 4.98 11.59
C ARG A 187 -3.41 5.25 11.47
N TYR A 188 -4.12 4.33 10.82
CA TYR A 188 -5.58 4.37 10.78
C TYR A 188 -6.16 2.97 11.00
N GLU A 189 -7.21 2.88 11.81
CA GLU A 189 -7.94 1.65 12.04
C GLU A 189 -9.31 1.75 11.36
N LEU A 190 -9.44 1.07 10.22
CA LEU A 190 -10.64 1.04 9.40
C LEU A 190 -11.72 0.20 10.06
N ARG A 191 -12.83 0.87 10.39
CA ARG A 191 -13.99 0.29 11.06
C ARG A 191 -14.99 -0.27 10.03
N PRO A 192 -15.78 -1.29 10.42
CA PRO A 192 -16.89 -1.75 9.59
C PRO A 192 -17.92 -0.63 9.39
N LEU A 193 -18.72 -0.75 8.32
CA LEU A 193 -19.83 0.17 8.07
C LEU A 193 -20.87 0.05 9.20
N ASP A 194 -21.33 1.19 9.71
CA ASP A 194 -22.46 1.21 10.64
C ASP A 194 -23.77 1.02 9.87
N ARG A 195 -24.83 0.57 10.56
CA ARG A 195 -26.16 0.37 9.93
C ARG A 195 -26.69 1.61 9.18
N LYS A 196 -26.29 2.81 9.62
CA LYS A 196 -26.63 4.07 8.95
C LYS A 196 -25.85 4.26 7.64
N ASP A 197 -24.60 3.86 7.61
CA ASP A 197 -23.76 3.92 6.41
C ASP A 197 -24.22 2.91 5.36
N VAL A 198 -24.72 1.74 5.80
CA VAL A 198 -25.30 0.72 4.91
C VAL A 198 -26.51 1.23 4.13
N GLN A 199 -27.26 2.23 4.62
CA GLN A 199 -28.35 2.82 3.84
C GLN A 199 -27.85 3.69 2.66
N GLY A 200 -26.61 4.18 2.73
CA GLY A 200 -26.00 4.99 1.68
C GLY A 200 -25.14 4.19 0.70
N TYR A 201 -24.81 2.93 1.03
CA TYR A 201 -24.13 1.95 0.19
C TYR A 201 -25.09 1.33 -0.82
#